data_AF-A0A6B9CLV9-F1
#
_entry.id   AF-A0A6B9CLV9-F1
#
_cell.length_a   1.000
_cell.length_b   1.000
_cell.length_c   1.000
_cell.angle_alpha   90.00
_cell.angle_beta   90.00
_cell.angle_gamma   90.00
#
_symmetry.space_group_name_H-M   'P 1'
#
loop_
_entity.id
_entity.type
_entity.pdbx_description
1 polymer ?
#
loop_
_entity_poly.entity_id
_entity_poly.type
_entity_poly.pdbx_seq_one_letter_code
_entity_poly.pdbx_strand_id
1 'polypeptide(L)'
;MKETIAPIPFRILKCIGLWRPLTWSRWLKSGYTIFSTLMFLLLITITLTVVIGVCRMPMTDDLFAENVFLMFALINACFKAINVLSSRGLFIEMMNMIQQKRW
;
A
#
# COMPACT_ATOMS: atom_id res chain seq x y z
N MET A 1 6.42 15.58 -13.89
CA MET A 1 5.26 14.96 -13.23
C MET A 1 4.52 16.05 -12.46
N LYS A 2 3.50 16.67 -13.06
CA LYS A 2 2.68 17.64 -12.33
C LYS A 2 1.57 16.85 -11.63
N GLU A 3 1.61 16.84 -10.30
CA GLU A 3 0.69 16.12 -9.40
C GLU A 3 -0.76 16.66 -9.46
N THR A 4 -1.07 17.48 -10.46
CA THR A 4 -2.30 18.25 -10.63
C THR A 4 -3.50 17.46 -11.15
N ILE A 5 -3.31 16.21 -11.61
CA ILE A 5 -4.42 15.42 -12.19
C ILE A 5 -5.24 14.71 -11.10
N ALA A 6 -4.64 14.34 -9.97
CA ALA A 6 -5.34 13.68 -8.85
C ALA A 6 -4.63 13.93 -7.49
N PRO A 7 -4.65 15.17 -6.96
CA PRO A 7 -3.81 15.55 -5.82
C PRO A 7 -4.15 14.77 -4.54
N ILE A 8 -5.41 14.42 -4.33
CA ILE A 8 -5.91 13.77 -3.11
C ILE A 8 -5.39 12.32 -2.98
N PRO A 9 -5.61 11.41 -3.96
CA PRO A 9 -5.12 10.04 -3.85
C PRO A 9 -3.58 9.98 -3.83
N PHE A 10 -2.88 10.84 -4.58
CA PHE A 10 -1.41 10.88 -4.54
C PHE A 10 -0.87 11.34 -3.19
N ARG A 11 -1.56 12.25 -2.50
CA ARG A 11 -1.17 12.70 -1.16
C ARG A 11 -1.37 11.60 -0.12
N ILE A 12 -2.47 10.87 -0.21
CA ILE A 12 -2.74 9.69 0.65
C ILE A 12 -1.69 8.60 0.39
N LEU A 13 -1.41 8.29 -0.87
CA LEU A 13 -0.40 7.30 -1.23
C LEU A 13 1.02 7.71 -0.80
N LYS A 14 1.33 9.02 -0.78
CA LYS A 14 2.56 9.52 -0.16
C LYS A 14 2.57 9.34 1.36
N CYS A 15 1.48 9.67 2.06
CA CYS A 15 1.41 9.53 3.51
C CYS A 15 1.52 8.06 3.97
N ILE A 16 0.91 7.13 3.22
CA ILE A 16 0.97 5.69 3.51
C ILE A 16 2.35 5.09 3.14
N GLY A 17 3.25 5.87 2.54
CA GLY A 17 4.56 5.38 2.08
C GLY A 17 4.46 4.52 0.81
N LEU A 18 3.31 4.50 0.14
CA LEU A 18 3.03 3.66 -1.03
C LEU A 18 3.36 4.34 -2.37
N TRP A 19 3.73 5.62 -2.38
CA TRP A 19 4.10 6.33 -3.62
C TRP A 19 5.33 7.22 -3.45
N ARG A 20 6.32 7.06 -4.33
CA ARG A 20 7.61 7.76 -4.27
C ARG A 20 7.54 9.05 -5.09
N PRO A 21 7.78 10.24 -4.52
CA PRO A 21 7.93 11.46 -5.31
C PRO A 21 9.19 11.35 -6.19
N LEU A 22 9.03 11.54 -7.51
CA LEU A 22 10.12 11.40 -8.49
C LEU A 22 11.14 12.57 -8.43
N THR A 23 10.80 13.67 -7.77
CA THR A 23 11.55 14.94 -7.77
C THR A 23 12.51 15.12 -6.59
N TRP A 24 12.63 14.13 -5.69
CA TRP A 24 13.45 14.27 -4.47
C TRP A 24 14.92 13.87 -4.66
N SER A 25 15.80 14.57 -3.94
CA SER A 25 17.25 14.31 -3.88
C SER A 25 17.57 12.86 -3.50
N ARG A 26 18.73 12.33 -3.95
CA ARG A 26 19.13 10.92 -3.83
C ARG A 26 19.08 10.38 -2.39
N TRP A 27 19.37 11.25 -1.41
CA TRP A 27 19.33 10.92 0.03
C TRP A 27 17.92 10.77 0.58
N LEU A 28 17.04 11.77 0.34
CA LEU A 28 15.62 11.67 0.72
C LEU A 28 14.94 10.50 0.01
N LYS A 29 15.36 10.22 -1.23
CA LYS A 29 14.89 9.10 -2.03
C LYS A 29 15.21 7.74 -1.36
N SER A 30 16.38 7.62 -0.72
CA SER A 30 16.76 6.42 0.04
C SER A 30 15.99 6.32 1.37
N GLY A 31 15.95 7.40 2.14
CA GLY A 31 15.21 7.46 3.41
C GLY A 31 13.72 7.12 3.25
N TYR A 32 13.10 7.61 2.18
CA TYR A 32 11.70 7.29 1.88
C TYR A 32 11.48 5.83 1.46
N THR A 33 12.46 5.21 0.80
CA THR A 33 12.39 3.77 0.50
C THR A 33 12.48 2.94 1.78
N ILE A 34 13.36 3.30 2.71
CA ILE A 34 13.45 2.65 4.02
C ILE A 34 12.11 2.82 4.77
N PHE A 35 11.55 4.02 4.80
CA PHE A 35 10.24 4.28 5.40
C PHE A 35 9.11 3.43 4.79
N SER A 36 9.05 3.37 3.45
CA SER A 36 8.07 2.55 2.71
C SER A 36 8.21 1.06 3.04
N THR A 37 9.44 0.54 3.08
CA THR A 37 9.72 -0.85 3.47
C THR A 37 9.32 -1.11 4.93
N LEU A 38 9.61 -0.19 5.85
CA LEU A 38 9.20 -0.30 7.26
C LEU A 38 7.68 -0.33 7.41
N MET A 39 6.95 0.56 6.72
CA MET A 39 5.48 0.56 6.73
C MET A 39 4.90 -0.74 6.18
N PHE A 40 5.49 -1.27 5.11
CA PHE A 40 5.07 -2.55 4.55
C PHE A 40 5.36 -3.73 5.49
N LEU A 41 6.52 -3.72 6.16
CA LEU A 41 6.90 -4.73 7.15
C LEU A 41 5.93 -4.69 8.34
N LEU A 42 5.59 -3.52 8.86
CA LEU A 42 4.58 -3.36 9.92
C LEU A 42 3.22 -3.92 9.50
N LEU A 43 2.79 -3.66 8.27
CA LEU A 43 1.55 -4.20 7.70
C LEU A 43 1.56 -5.72 7.67
N ILE A 44 2.66 -6.34 7.23
CA ILE A 44 2.82 -7.80 7.25
C ILE A 44 2.79 -8.34 8.68
N THR A 45 3.50 -7.70 9.62
CA THR A 45 3.52 -8.14 11.02
C THR A 45 2.13 -8.11 11.62
N ILE A 46 1.36 -7.04 11.42
CA ILE A 46 -0.03 -6.94 11.90
C ILE A 46 -0.89 -8.06 11.30
N THR A 47 -0.80 -8.27 9.99
CA THR A 47 -1.55 -9.34 9.32
C THR A 47 -1.18 -10.71 9.89
N LEU A 48 0.11 -11.00 10.09
CA LEU A 48 0.57 -12.26 10.70
C LEU A 48 0.05 -12.43 12.13
N THR A 49 0.03 -11.37 12.94
CA THR A 49 -0.54 -11.42 14.30
C THR A 49 -2.02 -11.80 14.26
N VAL A 50 -2.80 -11.19 13.36
CA VAL A 50 -4.24 -11.53 13.21
C VAL A 50 -4.43 -12.95 12.71
N VAL A 51 -3.62 -13.41 11.74
CA VAL A 51 -3.64 -14.79 11.25
C VAL A 51 -3.38 -15.79 12.39
N ILE A 52 -2.34 -15.57 13.19
CA ILE A 52 -2.01 -16.43 14.33
C ILE A 52 -3.13 -16.39 15.37
N GLY A 53 -3.72 -15.22 15.64
CA GLY A 53 -4.85 -15.06 16.55
C GLY A 53 -6.07 -15.89 16.10
N VAL A 54 -6.44 -15.79 14.83
CA VAL A 54 -7.54 -16.58 14.24
C VAL A 54 -7.25 -18.08 14.30
N CYS A 55 -6.03 -18.52 13.97
CA CYS A 55 -5.66 -19.95 14.02
C CYS A 55 -5.70 -20.53 15.44
N ARG A 56 -5.56 -19.70 16.48
CA ARG A 56 -5.61 -20.11 17.88
C ARG A 56 -7.03 -20.07 18.46
N MET A 57 -7.98 -19.47 17.76
CA MET A 57 -9.34 -19.24 18.25
C MET A 57 -10.23 -20.46 18.01
N PRO A 58 -11.04 -20.90 18.99
CA PRO A 58 -11.99 -21.98 18.80
C PRO A 58 -13.11 -21.55 17.84
N MET A 59 -13.57 -22.46 16.97
CA MET A 59 -14.60 -22.14 15.95
C MET A 59 -15.98 -21.81 16.54
N THR A 60 -16.19 -22.07 17.83
CA THR A 60 -17.40 -21.77 18.58
C THR A 60 -17.42 -20.36 19.17
N ASP A 61 -16.31 -19.61 19.10
CA ASP A 61 -16.31 -18.22 19.56
C ASP A 61 -17.15 -17.36 18.61
N ASP A 62 -18.07 -16.58 19.17
CA ASP A 62 -18.89 -15.62 18.41
C ASP A 62 -18.02 -14.60 17.64
N LEU A 63 -16.81 -14.31 18.14
CA LEU A 63 -15.84 -13.40 17.51
C LEU A 63 -15.00 -14.06 16.40
N PHE A 64 -15.11 -15.37 16.18
CA PHE A 64 -14.30 -16.07 15.18
C PHE A 64 -14.58 -15.53 13.77
N ALA A 65 -15.85 -15.38 13.41
CA ALA A 65 -16.26 -14.89 12.10
C ALA A 65 -15.74 -13.47 11.81
N GLU A 66 -15.79 -12.57 12.80
CA GLU A 66 -15.29 -11.20 12.68
C GLU A 66 -13.77 -11.17 12.48
N ASN A 67 -13.03 -11.98 13.26
CA ASN A 67 -11.58 -12.05 13.14
C ASN A 67 -11.13 -12.69 11.82
N VAL A 68 -11.85 -13.69 11.32
CA VAL A 68 -11.61 -14.28 9.99
C VAL A 68 -11.86 -13.24 8.89
N PHE A 69 -12.95 -12.46 8.99
CA PHE A 69 -13.21 -11.38 8.05
C PHE A 69 -12.10 -10.32 8.07
N LEU A 70 -11.65 -9.93 9.27
CA LEU A 70 -10.53 -9.00 9.45
C LEU A 70 -9.23 -9.56 8.83
N MET A 71 -8.94 -10.85 9.04
CA MET A 71 -7.79 -11.54 8.45
C MET A 71 -7.82 -11.45 6.92
N PHE A 72 -8.94 -11.80 6.28
CA PHE A 72 -9.08 -11.69 4.83
C PHE A 72 -8.99 -10.25 4.32
N ALA A 73 -9.53 -9.28 5.07
CA ALA A 73 -9.42 -7.86 4.72
C ALA A 73 -7.96 -7.38 4.73
N LEU A 74 -7.20 -7.75 5.77
CA LEU A 74 -5.78 -7.42 5.90
C LEU A 74 -4.92 -8.10 4.83
N ILE A 75 -5.18 -9.37 4.53
CA ILE A 75 -4.52 -10.09 3.43
C ILE A 75 -4.77 -9.38 2.10
N ASN A 76 -6.02 -9.03 1.79
CA ASN A 76 -6.35 -8.26 0.59
C ASN A 76 -5.68 -6.89 0.55
N ALA A 77 -5.56 -6.21 1.69
CA ALA A 77 -4.84 -4.94 1.79
C ALA A 77 -3.34 -5.11 1.46
N CYS A 78 -2.70 -6.16 1.97
CA CYS A 78 -1.31 -6.50 1.63
C CYS A 78 -1.15 -6.78 0.13
N PHE A 79 -2.04 -7.58 -0.48
CA PHE A 79 -2.01 -7.84 -1.92
C PHE A 79 -2.21 -6.56 -2.75
N LYS A 80 -3.15 -5.69 -2.36
CA LYS A 80 -3.32 -4.39 -3.01
C LYS A 80 -2.07 -3.53 -2.89
N ALA A 81 -1.42 -3.51 -1.72
CA ALA A 81 -0.19 -2.76 -1.51
C ALA A 81 0.95 -3.26 -2.42
N ILE A 82 1.12 -4.59 -2.54
CA ILE A 82 2.09 -5.21 -3.46
C ILE A 82 1.76 -4.85 -4.91
N ASN A 83 0.49 -5.01 -5.30
CA ASN A 83 0.06 -4.73 -6.67
C ASN A 83 0.32 -3.26 -7.04
N VAL A 84 0.00 -2.32 -6.15
CA VAL A 84 0.32 -0.90 -6.35
C VAL A 84 1.82 -0.71 -6.48
N LEU A 85 2.65 -1.41 -5.70
CA LEU A 85 4.12 -1.35 -5.77
C LEU A 85 4.66 -1.86 -7.12
N SER A 86 4.15 -2.99 -7.60
CA SER A 86 4.56 -3.64 -8.86
C SER A 86 4.07 -2.87 -10.07
N SER A 87 2.84 -2.37 -10.05
CA SER A 87 2.23 -1.61 -11.13
C SER A 87 2.65 -0.14 -11.16
N ARG A 88 3.57 0.32 -10.27
CA ARG A 88 4.05 1.71 -10.26
C ARG A 88 4.55 2.19 -11.62
N GLY A 89 5.32 1.36 -12.33
CA GLY A 89 5.86 1.70 -13.65
C GLY A 89 4.75 1.91 -14.68
N LEU A 90 3.79 1.00 -14.71
CA LEU A 90 2.64 1.03 -15.60
C LEU A 90 1.72 2.23 -15.32
N PHE A 91 1.56 2.59 -14.04
CA PHE A 91 0.77 3.75 -13.62
C PHE A 91 1.45 5.08 -14.01
N ILE A 92 2.78 5.15 -13.94
CA ILE A 92 3.55 6.31 -14.43
C ILE A 92 3.40 6.45 -15.95
N GLU A 93 3.48 5.34 -16.68
CA GLU A 93 3.29 5.31 -18.13
C GLU A 93 1.88 5.76 -18.54
N MET A 94 0.84 5.20 -17.89
CA MET A 94 -0.55 5.61 -18.08
C MET A 94 -0.76 7.10 -17.80
N MET A 95 -0.19 7.63 -16.72
CA MET A 95 -0.27 9.07 -16.44
C MET A 95 0.42 9.91 -17.51
N ASN A 96 1.60 9.50 -17.98
CA ASN A 96 2.31 10.22 -19.04
C ASN A 96 1.50 10.22 -20.35
N MET A 97 0.88 9.09 -20.71
CA MET A 97 0.00 9.02 -21.89
C MET A 97 -1.20 9.97 -21.75
N ILE A 98 -1.85 10.02 -20.58
CA ILE A 98 -2.96 10.95 -20.32
C ILE A 98 -2.50 12.42 -20.40
N GLN A 99 -1.28 12.73 -19.94
CA GLN A 99 -0.74 14.09 -20.06
C GLN A 99 -0.46 14.47 -21.51
N GLN A 100 0.03 13.53 -22.34
CA GLN A 100 0.29 13.76 -23.76
C GLN A 100 -0.98 13.90 -24.59
N LYS A 101 -2.02 13.10 -24.29
CA LYS A 101 -3.29 13.09 -25.06
C LYS A 101 -4.19 14.30 -24.79
N ARG A 102 -3.80 15.20 -23.88
CA ARG A 102 -4.57 16.40 -23.50
C ARG A 102 -4.17 17.65 -24.32
N TRP A 103 -3.43 17.47 -25.41
CA TRP A 103 -3.12 18.45 -26.44
C TRP A 103 -3.36 17.84 -27.82
#